data_AF-D9PVI0-F1
#
_entry.id   AF-D9PVI0-F1
#
_cell.length_a   1.000
_cell.length_b   1.000
_cell.length_c   1.000
_cell.angle_alpha   90.00
_cell.angle_beta   90.00
_cell.angle_gamma   90.00
#
_symmetry.space_group_name_H-M   'P 1'
#
loop_
_entity.id
_entity.type
_entity.pdbx_description
1 polymer ?
#
loop_
_entity_poly.entity_id
_entity_poly.type
_entity_poly.pdbx_seq_one_letter_code
_entity_poly.pdbx_strand_id
1 'polypeptide(L)'
;MVMDYLLRKILGFFIGHRVLSIGTKYMPTNSTEREYVDMLNYTKTMLIEIERAHINTSNIFDNLTRELGTDNIPKNRKFIELKPAENRVDEYALLSNIIMGSDRYLYIEVFNGGRIMDEFVSIIEKEKGRIIEKSSSEILARFLSKNDAIRVAIKLIGAGSKRGINVRAAAGMTGAAAIERAINLNREIGEVPGVGFTKLGGEFAIIFTSEFEPLSGSPSYRDNYLFIDMIDSTGFIERFGRDSLVEIMNDIKAYMENDCRGKIEGYREGGDDLIANFPTKDMALRAGIDSAWHAMDNGANIRVGIGKTRREAGERAQIADSIKLWNPTSIMIFDVADGIYGYFIPSPFTRSVIDFLMHKKSVALLVFVFVFVATFLGWNMGHWEFGLIAILLAVIYAATA
;
A
#
# COMPACT_ATOMS: atom_id res chain seq x y z
N MET A 1 18.14 15.69 -1.56
CA MET A 1 17.55 15.32 -2.86
C MET A 1 18.53 14.56 -3.76
N VAL A 2 19.72 15.10 -4.08
CA VAL A 2 20.66 14.45 -5.02
C VAL A 2 21.20 13.10 -4.51
N MET A 3 21.61 13.02 -3.24
CA MET A 3 22.15 11.76 -2.66
C MET A 3 21.08 10.66 -2.55
N ASP A 4 19.86 11.03 -2.20
CA ASP A 4 18.72 10.10 -2.14
C ASP A 4 18.40 9.52 -3.53
N TYR A 5 18.48 10.33 -4.57
CA TYR A 5 18.35 9.85 -5.95
C TYR A 5 19.49 8.91 -6.37
N LEU A 6 20.73 9.26 -6.02
CA LEU A 6 21.91 8.46 -6.35
C LEU A 6 21.91 7.11 -5.61
N LEU A 7 21.57 7.13 -4.31
CA LEU A 7 21.45 5.93 -3.49
C LEU A 7 20.36 4.99 -4.00
N ARG A 8 19.19 5.52 -4.37
CA ARG A 8 18.12 4.74 -5.01
C ARG A 8 18.58 4.08 -6.33
N LYS A 9 19.37 4.79 -7.13
CA LYS A 9 19.94 4.21 -8.36
C LYS A 9 20.94 3.09 -8.09
N ILE A 10 21.83 3.28 -7.12
CA ILE A 10 22.84 2.28 -6.75
C ILE A 10 22.14 1.04 -6.19
N LEU A 11 21.25 1.21 -5.21
CA LEU A 11 20.51 0.09 -4.62
C LEU A 11 19.63 -0.59 -5.68
N GLY A 12 18.97 0.19 -6.55
CA GLY A 12 18.18 -0.39 -7.63
C GLY A 12 19.01 -1.18 -8.64
N PHE A 13 20.24 -0.78 -8.92
CA PHE A 13 21.17 -1.56 -9.74
C PHE A 13 21.50 -2.91 -9.09
N PHE A 14 21.79 -2.94 -7.79
CA PHE A 14 22.12 -4.19 -7.10
C PHE A 14 20.90 -5.09 -6.88
N ILE A 15 19.71 -4.51 -6.67
CA ILE A 15 18.47 -5.26 -6.48
C ILE A 15 17.89 -5.76 -7.81
N GLY A 16 18.28 -5.15 -8.94
CA GLY A 16 17.71 -5.45 -10.25
C GLY A 16 16.35 -4.80 -10.52
N HIS A 17 15.83 -4.02 -9.57
CA HIS A 17 14.54 -3.35 -9.63
C HIS A 17 14.65 -1.87 -9.30
N ARG A 18 13.73 -1.05 -9.79
CA ARG A 18 13.77 0.39 -9.54
C ARG A 18 13.33 0.69 -8.11
N VAL A 19 14.20 1.33 -7.32
CA VAL A 19 13.85 1.84 -5.99
C VAL A 19 13.14 3.18 -6.13
N LEU A 20 11.87 3.24 -5.71
CA LEU A 20 11.05 4.45 -5.71
C LEU A 20 11.31 5.30 -4.48
N SER A 21 11.46 4.71 -3.30
CA SER A 21 11.76 5.41 -2.05
C SER A 21 12.64 4.59 -1.11
N ILE A 22 13.29 5.27 -0.17
CA ILE A 22 14.00 4.67 0.96
C ILE A 22 13.47 5.37 2.22
N GLY A 23 12.81 4.62 3.09
CA GLY A 23 11.97 5.20 4.14
C GLY A 23 10.81 5.99 3.55
N THR A 24 10.30 6.94 4.35
CA THR A 24 9.19 7.81 3.97
C THR A 24 9.33 9.24 4.48
N LYS A 25 8.77 10.18 3.70
CA LYS A 25 8.62 11.59 4.07
C LYS A 25 7.18 11.95 4.43
N TYR A 26 6.30 10.96 4.56
CA TYR A 26 4.92 11.16 4.99
C TYR A 26 4.88 11.87 6.34
N MET A 27 4.06 12.93 6.44
CA MET A 27 3.90 13.70 7.67
C MET A 27 2.71 13.11 8.45
N PRO A 28 2.96 12.40 9.56
CA PRO A 28 1.91 11.73 10.30
C PRO A 28 0.99 12.72 11.01
N THR A 29 -0.31 12.46 10.96
CA THR A 29 -1.35 13.28 11.58
C THR A 29 -1.91 12.69 12.88
N ASN A 30 -1.60 11.43 13.17
CA ASN A 30 -1.97 10.73 14.41
C ASN A 30 -0.84 9.80 14.91
N SER A 31 -1.02 9.16 16.06
CA SER A 31 -0.01 8.30 16.70
C SER A 31 0.30 7.06 15.88
N THR A 32 -0.72 6.36 15.37
CA THR A 32 -0.53 5.17 14.53
C THR A 32 0.26 5.51 13.27
N GLU A 33 -0.09 6.61 12.59
CA GLU A 33 0.68 7.08 11.44
C GLU A 33 2.14 7.37 11.78
N ARG A 34 2.40 7.92 12.96
CA ARG A 34 3.75 8.22 13.41
C ARG A 34 4.57 6.94 13.63
N GLU A 35 4.00 5.93 14.28
CA GLU A 35 4.67 4.65 14.51
C GLU A 35 5.11 4.00 13.19
N TYR A 36 4.23 3.95 12.19
CA TYR A 36 4.58 3.39 10.87
C TYR A 36 5.64 4.21 10.13
N VAL A 37 5.54 5.54 10.17
CA VAL A 37 6.54 6.43 9.56
C VAL A 37 7.91 6.22 10.21
N ASP A 38 7.94 6.15 11.54
CA ASP A 38 9.16 5.94 12.31
C ASP A 38 9.74 4.56 12.00
N MET A 39 8.92 3.51 11.96
CA MET A 39 9.36 2.15 11.61
C MET A 39 9.90 2.04 10.19
N LEU A 40 9.24 2.62 9.19
CA LEU A 40 9.74 2.64 7.80
C LEU A 40 11.08 3.37 7.68
N ASN A 41 11.23 4.49 8.39
CA ASN A 41 12.45 5.30 8.39
C ASN A 41 13.59 4.65 9.19
N TYR A 42 13.27 4.01 10.30
CA TYR A 42 14.22 3.25 11.12
C TYR A 42 14.76 2.04 10.36
N THR A 43 13.86 1.27 9.74
CA THR A 43 14.24 0.07 8.98
C THR A 43 14.79 0.36 7.58
N LYS A 44 14.77 1.64 7.14
CA LYS A 44 15.11 2.06 5.77
C LYS A 44 14.36 1.25 4.72
N THR A 45 13.10 0.91 5.01
CA THR A 45 12.27 0.11 4.13
C THR A 45 12.17 0.79 2.77
N MET A 46 12.43 0.03 1.71
CA MET A 46 12.47 0.53 0.34
C MET A 46 11.21 0.13 -0.41
N LEU A 47 10.55 1.10 -1.03
CA LEU A 47 9.51 0.82 -2.02
C LEU A 47 10.17 0.54 -3.36
N ILE A 48 9.97 -0.67 -3.90
CA ILE A 48 10.52 -1.08 -5.19
C ILE A 48 9.41 -1.28 -6.23
N GLU A 49 9.70 -0.91 -7.46
CA GLU A 49 8.87 -1.15 -8.65
C GLU A 49 9.39 -2.40 -9.36
N ILE A 50 8.61 -3.48 -9.31
CA ILE A 50 8.90 -4.76 -9.95
C ILE A 50 8.32 -4.73 -11.36
N GLU A 51 7.04 -4.38 -11.47
CA GLU A 51 6.35 -4.12 -12.74
C GLU A 51 5.60 -2.79 -12.65
N ARG A 52 5.86 -1.91 -13.62
CA ARG A 52 5.26 -0.57 -13.64
C ARG A 52 3.77 -0.64 -13.98
N ALA A 53 2.95 0.06 -13.20
CA ALA A 53 1.53 0.23 -13.51
C ALA A 53 1.29 1.09 -14.76
N HIS A 54 0.34 0.70 -15.61
CA HIS A 54 -0.11 1.48 -16.76
C HIS A 54 -1.28 2.38 -16.34
N ILE A 55 -0.94 3.57 -15.85
CA ILE A 55 -1.92 4.52 -15.34
C ILE A 55 -2.50 5.34 -16.49
N ASN A 56 -3.70 4.97 -16.93
CA ASN A 56 -4.52 5.75 -17.85
C ASN A 56 -6.00 5.61 -17.48
N THR A 57 -6.84 6.49 -18.02
CA THR A 57 -8.28 6.58 -17.72
C THR A 57 -9.02 5.27 -18.01
N SER A 58 -8.70 4.59 -19.13
CA SER A 58 -9.32 3.32 -19.49
C SER A 58 -9.00 2.22 -18.48
N ASN A 59 -7.72 2.06 -18.14
CA ASN A 59 -7.25 1.06 -17.18
C ASN A 59 -7.81 1.31 -15.78
N ILE A 60 -7.96 2.57 -15.37
CA ILE A 60 -8.59 2.94 -14.10
C ILE A 60 -10.06 2.50 -14.09
N PHE A 61 -10.78 2.73 -15.19
CA PHE A 61 -12.17 2.32 -15.32
C PHE A 61 -12.35 0.81 -15.38
N ASP A 62 -11.49 0.10 -16.11
CA ASP A 62 -11.50 -1.36 -16.20
C ASP A 62 -11.17 -1.98 -14.85
N ASN A 63 -10.20 -1.42 -14.12
CA ASN A 63 -9.89 -1.82 -12.75
C ASN A 63 -11.08 -1.63 -11.83
N LEU A 64 -11.72 -0.46 -11.86
CA LEU A 64 -12.90 -0.16 -11.06
C LEU A 64 -14.06 -1.11 -11.41
N THR A 65 -14.32 -1.33 -12.69
CA THR A 65 -15.39 -2.23 -13.15
C THR A 65 -15.16 -3.65 -12.67
N ARG A 66 -13.92 -4.14 -12.76
CA ARG A 66 -13.54 -5.46 -12.23
C ARG A 66 -13.55 -5.51 -10.70
N GLU A 67 -13.42 -4.39 -10.00
CA GLU A 67 -13.44 -4.32 -8.53
C GLU A 67 -14.86 -4.25 -7.98
N LEU A 68 -15.74 -3.48 -8.62
CA LEU A 68 -17.15 -3.38 -8.23
C LEU A 68 -17.94 -4.62 -8.68
N GLY A 69 -17.49 -5.33 -9.72
CA GLY A 69 -18.24 -6.36 -10.42
C GLY A 69 -19.07 -5.77 -11.54
N THR A 70 -19.00 -6.36 -12.74
CA THR A 70 -19.67 -5.85 -13.95
C THR A 70 -21.17 -5.71 -13.76
N ASP A 71 -21.77 -6.58 -12.95
CA ASP A 71 -23.20 -6.62 -12.69
C ASP A 71 -23.65 -5.51 -11.74
N ASN A 72 -22.73 -4.80 -11.09
CA ASN A 72 -23.05 -3.68 -10.19
C ASN A 72 -23.01 -2.32 -10.88
N ILE A 73 -22.61 -2.26 -12.15
CA ILE A 73 -22.50 -1.00 -12.90
C ILE A 73 -23.44 -1.00 -14.12
N PRO A 74 -24.49 -0.17 -14.13
CA PRO A 74 -25.43 -0.06 -15.24
C PRO A 74 -24.75 0.18 -16.59
N LYS A 75 -25.31 -0.36 -17.69
CA LYS A 75 -24.74 -0.20 -19.04
C LYS A 75 -24.80 1.25 -19.55
N ASN A 76 -25.83 1.98 -19.14
CA ASN A 76 -26.10 3.38 -19.50
C ASN A 76 -25.30 4.39 -18.65
N ARG A 77 -24.01 4.10 -18.47
CA ARG A 77 -23.07 4.92 -17.69
C ARG A 77 -22.13 5.70 -18.60
N LYS A 78 -21.64 6.84 -18.12
CA LYS A 78 -20.44 7.48 -18.67
C LYS A 78 -19.38 7.60 -17.59
N PHE A 79 -18.16 7.25 -17.94
CA PHE A 79 -16.99 7.46 -17.10
C PHE A 79 -16.34 8.78 -17.49
N ILE A 80 -16.12 9.66 -16.51
CA ILE A 80 -15.57 10.99 -16.73
C ILE A 80 -14.30 11.12 -15.89
N GLU A 81 -13.24 11.58 -16.53
CA GLU A 81 -12.04 12.09 -15.87
C GLU A 81 -12.20 13.59 -15.68
N LEU A 82 -12.26 14.02 -14.42
CA LEU A 82 -12.31 15.44 -14.06
C LEU A 82 -10.89 15.99 -13.92
N LYS A 83 -9.99 15.18 -13.37
CA LYS A 83 -8.58 15.49 -13.22
C LYS A 83 -7.75 14.25 -13.55
N PRO A 84 -6.74 14.36 -14.43
CA PRO A 84 -5.92 13.23 -14.81
C PRO A 84 -5.18 12.64 -13.61
N ALA A 85 -5.05 11.31 -13.60
CA ALA A 85 -4.21 10.63 -12.61
C ALA A 85 -2.72 10.97 -12.83
N GLU A 86 -1.95 10.95 -11.73
CA GLU A 86 -0.50 11.08 -11.85
C GLU A 86 0.08 9.83 -12.50
N ASN A 87 0.92 9.99 -13.53
CA ASN A 87 1.60 8.88 -14.20
C ASN A 87 2.82 8.36 -13.39
N ARG A 88 2.65 8.27 -12.07
CA ARG A 88 3.60 7.72 -11.13
C ARG A 88 2.83 7.17 -9.94
N VAL A 89 3.33 6.07 -9.40
CA VAL A 89 2.89 5.60 -8.10
C VAL A 89 3.62 6.44 -7.05
N ASP A 90 2.85 7.25 -6.34
CA ASP A 90 3.38 8.06 -5.25
C ASP A 90 3.44 7.25 -3.95
N GLU A 91 4.60 7.29 -3.31
CA GLU A 91 4.87 6.63 -2.05
C GLU A 91 3.90 7.09 -0.95
N TYR A 92 3.57 8.38 -0.93
CA TYR A 92 2.60 8.95 0.01
C TYR A 92 1.22 8.34 -0.15
N ALA A 93 0.78 8.14 -1.40
CA ALA A 93 -0.53 7.56 -1.70
C ALA A 93 -0.59 6.07 -1.35
N LEU A 94 0.53 5.35 -1.47
CA LEU A 94 0.61 3.95 -1.04
C LEU A 94 0.60 3.84 0.47
N LEU A 95 1.45 4.63 1.13
CA LEU A 95 1.58 4.58 2.57
C LEU A 95 0.30 5.05 3.28
N SER A 96 -0.35 6.09 2.76
CA SER A 96 -1.68 6.52 3.23
C SER A 96 -2.73 5.42 3.09
N ASN A 97 -2.74 4.66 1.98
CA ASN A 97 -3.67 3.53 1.84
C ASN A 97 -3.33 2.35 2.77
N ILE A 98 -2.07 2.17 3.16
CA ILE A 98 -1.61 1.09 4.05
C ILE A 98 -1.87 1.44 5.53
N ILE A 99 -1.63 2.70 5.92
CA ILE A 99 -1.69 3.15 7.31
C ILE A 99 -3.08 3.67 7.70
N MET A 100 -3.75 4.46 6.85
CA MET A 100 -4.96 5.21 7.27
C MET A 100 -6.25 4.37 7.28
N GLY A 101 -6.16 3.11 6.86
CA GLY A 101 -7.31 2.22 6.70
C GLY A 101 -8.06 2.41 5.38
N SER A 102 -8.76 1.36 4.94
CA SER A 102 -9.59 1.39 3.73
C SER A 102 -10.94 2.08 3.92
N ASP A 103 -11.30 2.43 5.16
CA ASP A 103 -12.58 3.04 5.46
C ASP A 103 -12.79 4.29 4.60
N ARG A 104 -13.97 4.41 3.98
CA ARG A 104 -14.33 5.57 3.17
C ARG A 104 -15.63 6.15 3.62
N TYR A 105 -15.66 7.48 3.57
CA TYR A 105 -16.88 8.24 3.73
C TYR A 105 -17.59 8.34 2.38
N LEU A 106 -18.88 8.04 2.40
CA LEU A 106 -19.80 8.24 1.30
C LEU A 106 -20.71 9.41 1.67
N TYR A 107 -20.57 10.52 0.95
CA TYR A 107 -21.52 11.63 1.00
C TYR A 107 -22.56 11.45 -0.10
N ILE A 108 -23.82 11.69 0.24
CA ILE A 108 -24.98 11.60 -0.65
C ILE A 108 -25.79 12.89 -0.50
N GLU A 109 -26.19 13.47 -1.63
CA GLU A 109 -27.01 14.67 -1.72
C GLU A 109 -28.20 14.39 -2.66
N VAL A 110 -29.37 14.88 -2.26
CA VAL A 110 -30.64 14.74 -3.01
C VAL A 110 -31.16 16.14 -3.37
N PHE A 111 -31.14 16.47 -4.67
CA PHE A 111 -31.45 17.83 -5.14
C PHE A 111 -32.93 18.23 -4.99
N ASN A 112 -33.85 17.28 -5.17
CA ASN A 112 -35.29 17.59 -5.30
C ASN A 112 -36.14 17.21 -4.07
N GLY A 113 -35.52 17.02 -2.89
CA GLY A 113 -36.21 16.95 -1.60
C GLY A 113 -37.22 15.80 -1.40
N GLY A 114 -37.12 14.71 -2.16
CA GLY A 114 -38.03 13.57 -2.02
C GLY A 114 -37.85 12.82 -0.69
N ARG A 115 -38.94 12.28 -0.13
CA ARG A 115 -38.92 11.39 1.05
C ARG A 115 -38.33 10.01 0.70
N ILE A 116 -37.02 9.96 0.50
CA ILE A 116 -36.26 8.73 0.20
C ILE A 116 -35.13 8.46 1.20
N MET A 117 -34.84 9.42 2.08
CA MET A 117 -33.72 9.33 3.02
C MET A 117 -33.79 8.11 3.95
N ASP A 118 -34.97 7.73 4.43
CA ASP A 118 -35.14 6.55 5.29
C ASP A 118 -34.87 5.23 4.53
N GLU A 119 -35.26 5.17 3.25
CA GLU A 119 -34.93 4.04 2.39
C GLU A 119 -33.42 3.98 2.12
N PHE A 120 -32.78 5.13 1.88
CA PHE A 120 -31.33 5.19 1.69
C PHE A 120 -30.57 4.72 2.92
N VAL A 121 -30.98 5.14 4.11
CA VAL A 121 -30.43 4.64 5.38
C VAL A 121 -30.59 3.12 5.47
N SER A 122 -31.80 2.60 5.19
CA SER A 122 -32.06 1.15 5.23
C SER A 122 -31.17 0.36 4.27
N ILE A 123 -30.93 0.90 3.06
CA ILE A 123 -30.01 0.29 2.07
C ILE A 123 -28.57 0.33 2.59
N ILE A 124 -28.12 1.46 3.12
CA ILE A 124 -26.75 1.63 3.63
C ILE A 124 -26.48 0.65 4.78
N GLU A 125 -27.37 0.56 5.76
CA GLU A 125 -27.22 -0.34 6.90
C GLU A 125 -27.26 -1.81 6.48
N LYS A 126 -28.14 -2.18 5.53
CA LYS A 126 -28.19 -3.54 4.96
C LYS A 126 -26.87 -3.91 4.26
N GLU A 127 -26.20 -2.94 3.66
CA GLU A 127 -24.89 -3.10 3.02
C GLU A 127 -23.72 -2.90 4.00
N LYS A 128 -23.98 -2.97 5.31
CA LYS A 128 -23.01 -2.85 6.42
C LYS A 128 -22.32 -1.48 6.50
N GLY A 129 -22.90 -0.44 5.90
CA GLY A 129 -22.46 0.93 6.10
C GLY A 129 -22.97 1.49 7.43
N ARG A 130 -22.18 2.36 8.05
CA ARG A 130 -22.55 3.06 9.28
C ARG A 130 -22.94 4.50 8.96
N ILE A 131 -24.14 4.92 9.35
CA ILE A 131 -24.56 6.33 9.25
C ILE A 131 -23.76 7.16 10.25
N ILE A 132 -23.19 8.26 9.77
CA ILE A 132 -22.47 9.26 10.57
C ILE A 132 -23.37 10.46 10.79
N GLU A 133 -23.94 11.01 9.71
CA GLU A 133 -24.86 12.15 9.73
C GLU A 133 -25.98 11.96 8.72
N LYS A 134 -27.14 12.55 9.01
CA LYS A 134 -28.32 12.53 8.16
C LYS A 134 -29.08 13.84 8.31
N SER A 135 -29.45 14.45 7.19
CA SER A 135 -30.37 15.57 7.10
C SER A 135 -31.59 15.19 6.23
N SER A 136 -32.43 16.18 5.90
CA SER A 136 -33.57 15.99 5.00
C SER A 136 -33.18 15.75 3.54
N SER A 137 -31.96 16.11 3.15
CA SER A 137 -31.46 16.04 1.77
C SER A 137 -30.07 15.43 1.63
N GLU A 138 -29.36 15.21 2.73
CA GLU A 138 -27.99 14.70 2.72
C GLU A 138 -27.79 13.53 3.68
N ILE A 139 -26.91 12.60 3.32
CA ILE A 139 -26.41 11.53 4.19
C ILE A 139 -24.90 11.49 4.10
N LEU A 140 -24.26 11.36 5.26
CA LEU A 140 -22.87 10.97 5.37
C LEU A 140 -22.81 9.58 6.02
N ALA A 141 -22.23 8.62 5.31
CA ALA A 141 -22.06 7.26 5.77
C ALA A 141 -20.58 6.83 5.70
N ARG A 142 -20.21 5.82 6.49
CA ARG A 142 -18.88 5.21 6.51
C ARG A 142 -18.97 3.75 6.08
N PHE A 143 -18.11 3.36 5.16
CA PHE A 143 -17.96 2.00 4.64
C PHE A 143 -16.54 1.50 4.87
N LEU A 144 -16.37 0.17 4.91
CA LEU A 144 -15.05 -0.45 5.08
C LEU A 144 -14.12 -0.24 3.89
N SER A 145 -14.66 -0.02 2.69
CA SER A 145 -13.84 0.17 1.49
C SER A 145 -14.42 1.23 0.56
N LYS A 146 -13.54 1.80 -0.27
CA LYS A 146 -13.95 2.68 -1.37
C LYS A 146 -14.91 2.00 -2.35
N ASN A 147 -14.67 0.72 -2.61
CA ASN A 147 -15.43 -0.03 -3.59
C ASN A 147 -16.84 -0.29 -3.09
N ASP A 148 -17.01 -0.57 -1.80
CA ASP A 148 -18.33 -0.66 -1.18
C ASP A 148 -19.06 0.69 -1.21
N ALA A 149 -18.38 1.78 -0.84
CA ALA A 149 -18.96 3.12 -0.90
C ALA A 149 -19.46 3.45 -2.32
N ILE A 150 -18.66 3.20 -3.36
CA ILE A 150 -19.05 3.46 -4.75
C ILE A 150 -20.19 2.53 -5.20
N ARG A 151 -20.13 1.23 -4.88
CA ARG A 151 -21.19 0.27 -5.23
C ARG A 151 -22.53 0.67 -4.60
N VAL A 152 -22.53 0.99 -3.31
CA VAL A 152 -23.74 1.42 -2.61
C VAL A 152 -24.23 2.75 -3.16
N ALA A 153 -23.35 3.70 -3.48
CA ALA A 153 -23.73 4.93 -4.16
C ALA A 153 -24.50 4.67 -5.46
N ILE A 154 -24.01 3.77 -6.32
CA ILE A 154 -24.69 3.40 -7.57
C ILE A 154 -26.08 2.82 -7.28
N LYS A 155 -26.21 1.98 -6.26
CA LYS A 155 -27.49 1.39 -5.82
C LYS A 155 -28.49 2.45 -5.36
N LEU A 156 -28.03 3.43 -4.58
CA LEU A 156 -28.84 4.56 -4.10
C LEU A 156 -29.26 5.47 -5.25
N ILE A 157 -28.35 5.74 -6.20
CA ILE A 157 -28.66 6.52 -7.41
C ILE A 157 -29.75 5.83 -8.23
N GLY A 158 -29.68 4.50 -8.42
CA GLY A 158 -30.74 3.76 -9.10
C GLY A 158 -32.08 3.83 -8.36
N ALA A 159 -32.07 3.75 -7.02
CA ALA A 159 -33.28 3.85 -6.21
C ALA A 159 -33.92 5.26 -6.29
N GLY A 160 -33.09 6.32 -6.26
CA GLY A 160 -33.55 7.69 -6.51
C GLY A 160 -34.07 7.88 -7.93
N SER A 161 -33.36 7.35 -8.92
CA SER A 161 -33.74 7.45 -10.33
C SER A 161 -35.13 6.87 -10.61
N LYS A 162 -35.49 5.73 -9.99
CA LYS A 162 -36.85 5.16 -10.09
C LYS A 162 -37.98 6.08 -9.61
N ARG A 163 -37.64 7.07 -8.78
CA ARG A 163 -38.60 8.03 -8.22
C ARG A 163 -38.48 9.41 -8.86
N GLY A 164 -37.73 9.55 -9.96
CA GLY A 164 -37.44 10.84 -10.57
C GLY A 164 -36.60 11.76 -9.68
N ILE A 165 -35.82 11.20 -8.75
CA ILE A 165 -34.99 11.93 -7.81
C ILE A 165 -33.53 11.88 -8.28
N ASN A 166 -32.95 13.05 -8.52
CA ASN A 166 -31.53 13.15 -8.82
C ASN A 166 -30.70 13.02 -7.54
N VAL A 167 -29.75 12.08 -7.57
CA VAL A 167 -28.89 11.74 -6.45
C VAL A 167 -27.44 11.97 -6.85
N ARG A 168 -26.75 12.82 -6.09
CA ARG A 168 -25.31 12.99 -6.15
C ARG A 168 -24.66 12.19 -5.05
N ALA A 169 -23.55 11.55 -5.37
CA ALA A 169 -22.74 10.87 -4.39
C ALA A 169 -21.25 11.16 -4.60
N ALA A 170 -20.47 11.05 -3.53
CA ALA A 170 -19.01 11.08 -3.62
C ALA A 170 -18.37 10.25 -2.51
N ALA A 171 -17.33 9.51 -2.88
CA ALA A 171 -16.50 8.76 -1.95
C ALA A 171 -15.21 9.55 -1.62
N GLY A 172 -14.86 9.61 -0.34
CA GLY A 172 -13.68 10.31 0.18
C GLY A 172 -13.03 9.58 1.35
N MET A 173 -11.76 9.90 1.61
CA MET A 173 -11.05 9.39 2.79
C MET A 173 -11.59 9.99 4.10
N THR A 174 -12.10 11.21 4.04
CA THR A 174 -12.77 11.92 5.14
C THR A 174 -14.14 12.40 4.67
N GLY A 175 -15.03 12.73 5.61
CA GLY A 175 -16.34 13.31 5.28
C GLY A 175 -16.21 14.63 4.51
N ALA A 176 -15.31 15.52 4.95
CA ALA A 176 -15.02 16.77 4.25
C ALA A 176 -14.52 16.53 2.82
N ALA A 177 -13.61 15.57 2.62
CA ALA A 177 -13.10 15.24 1.28
C ALA A 177 -14.17 14.60 0.37
N ALA A 178 -15.19 13.94 0.93
CA ALA A 178 -16.34 13.43 0.17
C ALA A 178 -17.26 14.60 -0.24
N ILE A 179 -17.58 15.51 0.68
CA ILE A 179 -18.41 16.70 0.43
C ILE A 179 -17.76 17.62 -0.61
N GLU A 180 -16.49 17.97 -0.43
CA GLU A 180 -15.75 18.82 -1.38
C GLU A 180 -15.78 18.24 -2.80
N ARG A 181 -15.67 16.91 -2.90
CA ARG A 181 -15.74 16.21 -4.17
C ARG A 181 -17.12 16.23 -4.81
N ALA A 182 -18.18 16.11 -4.02
CA ALA A 182 -19.54 16.27 -4.53
C ALA A 182 -19.78 17.70 -5.04
N ILE A 183 -19.29 18.71 -4.31
CA ILE A 183 -19.35 20.13 -4.72
C ILE A 183 -18.61 20.35 -6.03
N ASN A 184 -17.37 19.86 -6.14
CA ASN A 184 -16.57 20.00 -7.36
C ASN A 184 -17.23 19.26 -8.53
N LEU A 185 -17.78 18.07 -8.30
CA LEU A 185 -18.52 17.34 -9.32
C LEU A 185 -19.75 18.13 -9.80
N ASN A 186 -20.52 18.73 -8.90
CA ASN A 186 -21.64 19.60 -9.27
C ASN A 186 -21.20 20.80 -10.13
N ARG A 187 -20.06 21.41 -9.82
CA ARG A 187 -19.51 22.52 -10.61
C ARG A 187 -19.11 22.10 -12.03
N GLU A 188 -18.54 20.91 -12.19
CA GLU A 188 -18.02 20.43 -13.48
C GLU A 188 -19.12 19.87 -14.41
N ILE A 189 -20.11 19.15 -13.85
CA ILE A 189 -21.09 18.41 -14.66
C ILE A 189 -22.57 18.76 -14.34
N GLY A 190 -22.82 19.73 -13.46
CA GLY A 190 -24.16 20.12 -13.03
C GLY A 190 -24.85 19.08 -12.13
N GLU A 191 -26.17 19.19 -11.97
CA GLU A 191 -27.00 18.32 -11.11
C GLU A 191 -27.34 16.95 -11.78
N VAL A 192 -26.36 16.33 -12.43
CA VAL A 192 -26.51 15.02 -13.08
C VAL A 192 -26.23 13.89 -12.09
N PRO A 193 -27.09 12.86 -11.97
CA PRO A 193 -26.85 11.75 -11.06
C PRO A 193 -25.52 11.05 -11.31
N GLY A 194 -24.76 10.80 -10.26
CA GLY A 194 -23.44 10.18 -10.39
C GLY A 194 -22.63 10.16 -9.11
N VAL A 195 -21.58 9.34 -9.12
CA VAL A 195 -20.67 9.12 -8.01
C VAL A 195 -19.25 9.59 -8.36
N GLY A 196 -18.72 10.54 -7.58
CA GLY A 196 -17.33 11.02 -7.69
C GLY A 196 -16.37 10.30 -6.75
N PHE A 197 -15.13 10.08 -7.16
CA PHE A 197 -14.10 9.44 -6.32
C PHE A 197 -12.67 9.78 -6.80
N THR A 198 -11.67 9.46 -5.98
CA THR A 198 -10.25 9.59 -6.33
C THR A 198 -9.53 8.26 -6.54
N LYS A 199 -8.54 8.25 -7.41
CA LYS A 199 -7.59 7.14 -7.59
C LYS A 199 -6.27 7.70 -8.14
N LEU A 200 -5.14 7.37 -7.49
CA LEU A 200 -3.78 7.73 -7.96
C LEU A 200 -3.61 9.23 -8.26
N GLY A 201 -4.09 10.10 -7.37
CA GLY A 201 -4.03 11.56 -7.52
C GLY A 201 -5.04 12.17 -8.52
N GLY A 202 -5.70 11.34 -9.34
CA GLY A 202 -6.75 11.74 -10.25
C GLY A 202 -8.14 11.75 -9.63
N GLU A 203 -9.05 12.48 -10.26
CA GLU A 203 -10.46 12.60 -9.88
C GLU A 203 -11.36 12.13 -11.00
N PHE A 204 -12.29 11.24 -10.66
CA PHE A 204 -13.12 10.53 -11.62
C PHE A 204 -14.57 10.51 -11.16
N ALA A 205 -15.49 10.34 -12.12
CA ALA A 205 -16.90 10.15 -11.84
C ALA A 205 -17.53 9.10 -12.74
N ILE A 206 -18.50 8.38 -12.20
CA ILE A 206 -19.46 7.60 -12.99
C ILE A 206 -20.78 8.37 -12.97
N ILE A 207 -21.27 8.77 -14.14
CA ILE A 207 -22.54 9.47 -14.27
C ILE A 207 -23.57 8.63 -15.00
N PHE A 208 -24.83 8.89 -14.70
CA PHE A 208 -25.97 8.17 -15.26
C PHE A 208 -26.93 9.16 -15.90
N THR A 209 -27.08 9.07 -17.22
CA THR A 209 -27.88 10.03 -18.01
C THR A 209 -29.29 9.55 -18.31
N SER A 210 -29.65 8.35 -17.87
CA SER A 210 -30.97 7.76 -18.08
C SER A 210 -31.32 6.87 -16.89
N GLU A 211 -32.61 6.63 -16.70
CA GLU A 211 -33.09 5.82 -15.59
C GLU A 211 -32.56 4.38 -15.66
N PHE A 212 -32.28 3.82 -14.49
CA PHE A 212 -31.86 2.43 -14.37
C PHE A 212 -32.35 1.83 -13.05
N GLU A 213 -32.48 0.51 -13.04
CA GLU A 213 -32.83 -0.20 -11.82
C GLU A 213 -31.59 -0.54 -10.98
N PRO A 214 -31.68 -0.49 -9.64
CA PRO A 214 -30.61 -0.98 -8.77
C PRO A 214 -30.31 -2.43 -9.10
N LEU A 215 -29.10 -2.70 -9.56
CA LEU A 215 -28.66 -4.06 -9.84
C LEU A 215 -28.33 -4.77 -8.53
N SER A 216 -28.66 -6.06 -8.45
CA SER A 216 -28.43 -6.92 -7.28
C SER A 216 -27.23 -7.85 -7.46
N GLY A 217 -26.17 -7.37 -8.14
CA GLY A 217 -24.93 -8.12 -8.22
C GLY A 217 -24.32 -8.31 -6.83
N SER A 218 -23.81 -9.50 -6.54
CA SER A 218 -22.88 -9.64 -5.43
C SER A 218 -21.63 -8.81 -5.73
N PRO A 219 -20.92 -8.30 -4.72
CA PRO A 219 -19.57 -7.80 -4.93
C PRO A 219 -18.75 -8.90 -5.62
N SER A 220 -17.84 -8.52 -6.53
CA SER A 220 -16.73 -9.43 -6.83
C SER A 220 -15.93 -9.52 -5.54
N TYR A 221 -16.17 -10.57 -4.73
CA TYR A 221 -15.32 -10.88 -3.59
C TYR A 221 -13.92 -11.12 -4.15
N ARG A 222 -13.11 -10.07 -4.12
CA ARG A 222 -11.67 -10.22 -4.20
C ARG A 222 -11.24 -10.49 -2.79
N ASP A 223 -11.05 -11.76 -2.50
CA ASP A 223 -10.36 -12.19 -1.31
C ASP A 223 -8.99 -11.49 -1.29
N ASN A 224 -8.63 -10.89 -0.16
CA ASN A 224 -7.32 -10.29 0.01
C ASN A 224 -6.43 -11.35 0.64
N TYR A 225 -5.93 -12.24 -0.19
CA TYR A 225 -5.06 -13.32 0.25
C TYR A 225 -3.69 -12.79 0.58
N LEU A 226 -3.15 -13.25 1.70
CA LEU A 226 -1.79 -13.02 2.11
C LEU A 226 -1.14 -14.38 2.35
N PHE A 227 0.02 -14.57 1.74
CA PHE A 227 0.87 -15.73 1.91
C PHE A 227 2.18 -15.27 2.57
N ILE A 228 2.55 -15.91 3.67
CA ILE A 228 3.84 -15.77 4.35
C ILE A 228 4.59 -17.07 4.22
N ASP A 229 5.89 -16.96 4.01
CA ASP A 229 6.79 -18.08 4.18
C ASP A 229 8.14 -17.61 4.74
N MET A 230 8.73 -18.39 5.63
CA MET A 230 9.98 -18.07 6.28
C MET A 230 11.17 -18.38 5.37
N ILE A 231 12.04 -17.40 5.19
CA ILE A 231 13.25 -17.56 4.39
C ILE A 231 14.31 -18.28 5.21
N ASP A 232 14.92 -19.32 4.63
CA ASP A 232 15.95 -20.14 5.29
C ASP A 232 15.45 -20.76 6.62
N SER A 233 14.21 -21.25 6.64
CA SER A 233 13.61 -21.88 7.82
C SER A 233 14.46 -23.04 8.37
N THR A 234 15.08 -23.82 7.49
CA THR A 234 15.98 -24.93 7.88
C THR A 234 17.21 -24.42 8.62
N GLY A 235 17.93 -23.43 8.06
CA GLY A 235 19.09 -22.83 8.73
C GLY A 235 18.71 -22.06 10.01
N PHE A 236 17.51 -21.50 10.08
CA PHE A 236 16.99 -20.89 11.30
C PHE A 236 16.75 -21.94 12.40
N ILE A 237 16.09 -23.06 12.09
CA ILE A 237 15.84 -24.16 13.04
C ILE A 237 17.16 -24.71 13.58
N GLU A 238 18.19 -24.87 12.73
CA GLU A 238 19.50 -25.34 13.18
C GLU A 238 20.18 -24.38 14.17
N ARG A 239 19.97 -23.06 14.02
CA ARG A 239 20.57 -22.03 14.88
C ARG A 239 19.81 -21.77 16.17
N PHE A 240 18.48 -21.74 16.11
CA PHE A 240 17.62 -21.26 17.20
C PHE A 240 16.64 -22.30 17.73
N GLY A 241 16.51 -23.45 17.05
CA GLY A 241 15.56 -24.49 17.38
C GLY A 241 14.19 -24.31 16.73
N ARG A 242 13.42 -25.40 16.65
CA ARG A 242 12.07 -25.38 16.09
C ARG A 242 11.08 -24.58 16.93
N ASP A 243 11.26 -24.56 18.25
CA ASP A 243 10.34 -23.86 19.17
C ASP A 243 10.32 -22.36 18.90
N SER A 244 11.47 -21.74 18.61
CA SER A 244 11.53 -20.32 18.23
C SER A 244 10.80 -20.02 16.92
N LEU A 245 10.85 -20.93 15.94
CA LEU A 245 10.08 -20.78 14.70
C LEU A 245 8.57 -20.84 14.98
N VAL A 246 8.16 -21.82 15.80
CA VAL A 246 6.76 -22.00 16.20
C VAL A 246 6.24 -20.75 16.92
N GLU A 247 7.03 -20.18 17.83
CA GLU A 247 6.70 -18.95 18.55
C GLU A 247 6.46 -17.78 17.60
N ILE A 248 7.43 -17.48 16.72
CA ILE A 248 7.31 -16.38 15.74
C ILE A 248 6.09 -16.57 14.83
N MET A 249 5.87 -17.78 14.30
CA MET A 249 4.75 -18.05 13.40
C MET A 249 3.39 -18.01 14.11
N ASN A 250 3.33 -18.42 15.38
CA ASN A 250 2.12 -18.33 16.19
C ASN A 250 1.79 -16.89 16.59
N ASP A 251 2.80 -16.07 16.89
CA ASP A 251 2.62 -14.64 17.15
C ASP A 251 2.10 -13.91 15.91
N ILE A 252 2.69 -14.20 14.74
CA ILE A 252 2.20 -13.71 13.45
C ILE A 252 0.75 -14.14 13.23
N LYS A 253 0.41 -15.41 13.43
CA LYS A 253 -0.95 -15.93 13.30
C LYS A 253 -1.92 -15.19 14.23
N ALA A 254 -1.56 -15.05 15.49
CA ALA A 254 -2.40 -14.40 16.51
C ALA A 254 -2.65 -12.93 16.17
N TYR A 255 -1.61 -12.20 15.73
CA TYR A 255 -1.74 -10.82 15.27
C TYR A 255 -2.70 -10.70 14.07
N MET A 256 -2.60 -11.61 13.11
CA MET A 256 -3.49 -11.61 11.94
C MET A 256 -4.95 -11.82 12.33
N GLU A 257 -5.23 -12.78 13.21
CA GLU A 257 -6.60 -13.11 13.64
C GLU A 257 -7.20 -12.01 14.52
N ASN A 258 -6.44 -11.52 15.50
CA ASN A 258 -6.97 -10.64 16.56
C ASN A 258 -6.94 -9.17 16.16
N ASP A 259 -5.83 -8.68 15.61
CA ASP A 259 -5.62 -7.26 15.35
C ASP A 259 -6.01 -6.85 13.92
N CYS A 260 -5.81 -7.76 12.96
CA CYS A 260 -6.08 -7.50 11.54
C CYS A 260 -7.40 -8.11 11.04
N ARG A 261 -8.13 -8.87 11.88
CA ARG A 261 -9.38 -9.56 11.53
C ARG A 261 -9.25 -10.50 10.33
N GLY A 262 -8.05 -11.04 10.13
CA GLY A 262 -7.74 -12.03 9.11
C GLY A 262 -8.34 -13.38 9.47
N LYS A 263 -8.74 -14.14 8.46
CA LYS A 263 -9.13 -15.54 8.59
C LYS A 263 -7.98 -16.41 8.10
N ILE A 264 -7.37 -17.19 8.99
CA ILE A 264 -6.36 -18.17 8.62
C ILE A 264 -7.04 -19.28 7.81
N GLU A 265 -6.54 -19.51 6.59
CA GLU A 265 -7.08 -20.54 5.69
C GLU A 265 -6.14 -21.73 5.53
N GLY A 266 -4.88 -21.59 5.93
CA GLY A 266 -3.91 -22.66 5.97
C GLY A 266 -2.71 -22.27 6.82
N TYR A 267 -2.46 -23.07 7.84
CA TYR A 267 -1.26 -23.03 8.67
C TYR A 267 -1.13 -24.42 9.30
N ARG A 268 0.02 -25.05 9.12
CA ARG A 268 0.35 -26.27 9.86
C ARG A 268 1.10 -25.83 11.10
N GLU A 269 0.67 -26.28 12.29
CA GLU A 269 1.39 -25.98 13.52
C GLU A 269 2.85 -26.45 13.41
N GLY A 270 3.80 -25.51 13.60
CA GLY A 270 5.23 -25.72 13.38
C GLY A 270 5.68 -25.82 11.92
N GLY A 271 4.84 -25.36 10.99
CA GLY A 271 5.22 -25.02 9.61
C GLY A 271 5.83 -23.62 9.52
N ASP A 272 6.53 -23.38 8.42
CA ASP A 272 7.18 -22.12 8.05
C ASP A 272 6.32 -21.24 7.13
N ASP A 273 5.20 -21.77 6.63
CA ASP A 273 4.27 -21.09 5.75
C ASP A 273 2.89 -20.85 6.38
N LEU A 274 2.26 -19.73 6.00
CA LEU A 274 0.93 -19.35 6.47
C LEU A 274 0.17 -18.65 5.35
N ILE A 275 -1.12 -18.98 5.22
CA ILE A 275 -2.05 -18.30 4.32
C ILE A 275 -3.30 -17.81 5.06
N ALA A 276 -3.61 -16.53 4.83
CA ALA A 276 -4.74 -15.85 5.43
C ALA A 276 -5.53 -15.04 4.40
N ASN A 277 -6.82 -14.84 4.67
CA ASN A 277 -7.71 -13.99 3.89
C ASN A 277 -8.15 -12.80 4.75
N PHE A 278 -8.06 -11.59 4.18
CA PHE A 278 -8.43 -10.36 4.88
C PHE A 278 -9.66 -9.68 4.26
N PRO A 279 -10.49 -9.02 5.09
CA PRO A 279 -11.65 -8.26 4.60
C PRO A 279 -11.29 -7.17 3.58
N THR A 280 -10.14 -6.53 3.76
CA THR A 280 -9.67 -5.42 2.93
C THR A 280 -8.17 -5.50 2.67
N LYS A 281 -7.73 -4.87 1.58
CA LYS A 281 -6.34 -4.94 1.12
C LYS A 281 -5.34 -4.24 2.04
N ASP A 282 -5.73 -3.12 2.63
CA ASP A 282 -4.96 -2.40 3.65
C ASP A 282 -4.71 -3.27 4.88
N MET A 283 -5.70 -4.04 5.34
CA MET A 283 -5.53 -4.99 6.44
C MET A 283 -4.51 -6.08 6.07
N ALA A 284 -4.55 -6.61 4.85
CA ALA A 284 -3.53 -7.53 4.37
C ALA A 284 -2.14 -6.88 4.30
N LEU A 285 -2.04 -5.65 3.78
CA LEU A 285 -0.76 -4.91 3.71
C LEU A 285 -0.17 -4.65 5.10
N ARG A 286 -1.02 -4.26 6.06
CA ARG A 286 -0.64 -4.05 7.46
C ARG A 286 -0.16 -5.35 8.10
N ALA A 287 -0.95 -6.42 7.98
CA ALA A 287 -0.58 -7.74 8.47
C ALA A 287 0.77 -8.19 7.89
N GLY A 288 1.00 -7.97 6.59
CA GLY A 288 2.25 -8.35 5.93
C GLY A 288 3.48 -7.59 6.40
N ILE A 289 3.41 -6.25 6.46
CA ILE A 289 4.57 -5.44 6.86
C ILE A 289 4.90 -5.61 8.35
N ASP A 290 3.89 -5.69 9.21
CA ASP A 290 4.11 -5.86 10.65
C ASP A 290 4.66 -7.25 10.97
N SER A 291 4.16 -8.29 10.29
CA SER A 291 4.74 -9.64 10.38
C SER A 291 6.19 -9.65 9.93
N ALA A 292 6.52 -8.89 8.88
CA ALA A 292 7.88 -8.80 8.36
C ALA A 292 8.82 -8.11 9.36
N TRP A 293 8.38 -7.05 10.03
CA TRP A 293 9.14 -6.41 11.09
C TRP A 293 9.29 -7.30 12.32
N HIS A 294 8.21 -7.94 12.77
CA HIS A 294 8.23 -8.84 13.91
C HIS A 294 9.17 -10.03 13.69
N ALA A 295 9.12 -10.66 12.50
CA ALA A 295 10.07 -11.72 12.16
C ALA A 295 11.53 -11.22 12.21
N MET A 296 11.80 -10.04 11.66
CA MET A 296 13.14 -9.45 11.66
C MET A 296 13.68 -9.13 13.04
N ASP A 297 12.83 -8.65 13.94
CA ASP A 297 13.21 -8.36 15.33
C ASP A 297 13.60 -9.65 16.08
N ASN A 298 12.99 -10.78 15.70
CA ASN A 298 13.29 -12.11 16.21
C ASN A 298 14.37 -12.87 15.39
N GLY A 299 15.14 -12.16 14.55
CA GLY A 299 16.25 -12.75 13.79
C GLY A 299 15.84 -13.63 12.60
N ALA A 300 14.57 -13.62 12.23
CA ALA A 300 14.01 -14.31 11.08
C ALA A 300 13.79 -13.36 9.89
N ASN A 301 13.64 -13.89 8.69
CA ASN A 301 13.17 -13.13 7.54
C ASN A 301 12.02 -13.87 6.88
N ILE A 302 11.03 -13.14 6.38
CA ILE A 302 9.87 -13.72 5.72
C ILE A 302 9.67 -13.11 4.34
N ARG A 303 9.18 -13.93 3.42
CA ARG A 303 8.60 -13.46 2.16
C ARG A 303 7.09 -13.34 2.33
N VAL A 304 6.54 -12.22 1.91
CA VAL A 304 5.11 -11.95 1.99
C VAL A 304 4.59 -11.65 0.59
N GLY A 305 3.55 -12.36 0.16
CA GLY A 305 2.85 -12.10 -1.09
C GLY A 305 1.38 -11.84 -0.81
N ILE A 306 0.86 -10.71 -1.27
CA ILE A 306 -0.57 -10.38 -1.17
C ILE A 306 -1.17 -10.55 -2.55
N GLY A 307 -2.30 -11.22 -2.73
CA GLY A 307 -2.93 -11.47 -4.03
C GLY A 307 -4.46 -11.59 -3.94
N LYS A 308 -5.16 -11.71 -5.08
CA LYS A 308 -6.62 -11.89 -5.12
C LYS A 308 -7.04 -13.34 -4.96
N THR A 309 -6.10 -14.26 -5.15
CA THR A 309 -6.28 -15.69 -4.95
C THR A 309 -5.11 -16.25 -4.14
N ARG A 310 -5.31 -17.42 -3.53
CA ARG A 310 -4.25 -18.12 -2.81
C ARG A 310 -3.00 -18.34 -3.68
N ARG A 311 -3.22 -18.76 -4.93
CA ARG A 311 -2.15 -19.00 -5.90
C ARG A 311 -1.39 -17.71 -6.23
N GLU A 312 -2.10 -16.63 -6.52
CA GLU A 312 -1.49 -15.34 -6.84
C GLU A 312 -0.69 -14.78 -5.66
N ALA A 313 -1.18 -14.94 -4.43
CA ALA A 313 -0.43 -14.57 -3.23
C ALA A 313 0.87 -15.39 -3.09
N GLY A 314 0.81 -16.71 -3.31
CA GLY A 314 2.00 -17.57 -3.31
C GLY A 314 3.00 -17.26 -4.43
N GLU A 315 2.53 -17.03 -5.66
CA GLU A 315 3.37 -16.63 -6.80
C GLU A 315 4.07 -15.30 -6.51
N ARG A 316 3.37 -14.32 -5.92
CA ARG A 316 3.96 -13.06 -5.48
C ARG A 316 4.99 -13.24 -4.39
N ALA A 317 4.75 -14.11 -3.41
CA ALA A 317 5.74 -14.42 -2.39
C ALA A 317 7.00 -15.07 -3.01
N GLN A 318 6.88 -15.89 -4.04
CA GLN A 318 8.02 -16.50 -4.72
C GLN A 318 8.88 -15.51 -5.51
N ILE A 319 8.30 -14.40 -6.01
CA ILE A 319 9.09 -13.32 -6.66
C ILE A 319 10.17 -12.80 -5.71
N ALA A 320 9.92 -12.80 -4.39
CA ALA A 320 10.88 -12.43 -3.35
C ALA A 320 12.25 -13.12 -3.49
N ASP A 321 12.28 -14.37 -3.96
CA ASP A 321 13.51 -15.15 -4.04
C ASP A 321 14.53 -14.56 -5.01
N SER A 322 14.04 -13.85 -6.02
CA SER A 322 14.84 -13.16 -7.03
C SER A 322 15.34 -11.78 -6.58
N ILE A 323 14.76 -11.22 -5.51
CA ILE A 323 15.00 -9.85 -5.06
C ILE A 323 15.81 -9.89 -3.76
N LYS A 324 17.14 -9.91 -3.88
CA LYS A 324 18.05 -10.00 -2.71
C LYS A 324 19.18 -8.99 -2.81
N LEU A 325 19.60 -8.49 -1.64
CA LEU A 325 20.78 -7.63 -1.52
C LEU A 325 21.71 -8.20 -0.45
N TRP A 326 22.80 -8.85 -0.90
CA TRP A 326 23.83 -9.53 -0.10
C TRP A 326 23.33 -10.70 0.77
N ASN A 327 22.33 -10.49 1.62
CA ASN A 327 21.75 -11.46 2.55
C ASN A 327 20.23 -11.62 2.33
N PRO A 328 19.62 -12.71 2.83
CA PRO A 328 18.17 -12.83 2.91
C PRO A 328 17.57 -11.67 3.72
N THR A 329 16.49 -11.11 3.20
CA THR A 329 15.81 -9.96 3.78
C THR A 329 14.32 -10.13 3.64
N SER A 330 13.55 -9.65 4.62
CA SER A 330 12.10 -9.65 4.49
C SER A 330 11.64 -8.75 3.35
N ILE A 331 10.68 -9.24 2.56
CA ILE A 331 10.10 -8.50 1.45
C ILE A 331 8.61 -8.82 1.33
N MET A 332 7.81 -7.79 1.14
CA MET A 332 6.39 -7.88 0.89
C MET A 332 6.06 -7.44 -0.53
N ILE A 333 5.38 -8.28 -1.31
CA ILE A 333 5.03 -8.04 -2.71
C ILE A 333 3.51 -7.94 -2.86
N PHE A 334 3.06 -6.89 -3.56
CA PHE A 334 1.66 -6.54 -3.71
C PHE A 334 1.40 -5.79 -5.02
N ASP A 335 0.14 -5.77 -5.47
CA ASP A 335 -0.25 -5.01 -6.65
C ASP A 335 -0.61 -3.56 -6.32
N VAL A 336 -0.42 -2.67 -7.27
CA VAL A 336 -0.97 -1.30 -7.24
C VAL A 336 -1.54 -1.01 -8.61
N ALA A 337 -2.87 -0.87 -8.68
CA ALA A 337 -3.60 -0.88 -9.95
C ALA A 337 -3.30 -2.17 -10.74
N ASP A 338 -2.55 -2.07 -11.82
CA ASP A 338 -2.12 -3.18 -12.68
C ASP A 338 -0.61 -3.47 -12.59
N GLY A 339 0.15 -2.73 -11.79
CA GLY A 339 1.59 -2.98 -11.58
C GLY A 339 1.87 -3.80 -10.32
N ILE A 340 3.10 -4.31 -10.21
CA ILE A 340 3.62 -5.08 -9.08
C ILE A 340 4.71 -4.28 -8.37
N TYR A 341 4.54 -4.13 -7.06
CA TYR A 341 5.42 -3.36 -6.20
C TYR A 341 5.82 -4.21 -4.99
N GLY A 342 6.88 -3.78 -4.30
CA GLY A 342 7.28 -4.43 -3.06
C GLY A 342 7.82 -3.47 -2.02
N TYR A 343 7.63 -3.82 -0.76
CA TYR A 343 8.39 -3.26 0.35
C TYR A 343 9.52 -4.20 0.68
N PHE A 344 10.73 -3.78 0.35
CA PHE A 344 11.95 -4.47 0.68
C PHE A 344 12.49 -3.92 2.00
N ILE A 345 12.68 -4.78 3.00
CA ILE A 345 13.19 -4.36 4.30
C ILE A 345 14.66 -4.78 4.40
N PRO A 346 15.62 -3.84 4.27
CA PRO A 346 17.03 -4.18 4.22
C PRO A 346 17.54 -4.83 5.51
N SER A 347 18.58 -5.66 5.38
CA SER A 347 19.27 -6.30 6.51
C SER A 347 19.95 -5.26 7.41
N PRO A 348 20.24 -5.57 8.69
CA PRO A 348 20.91 -4.65 9.61
C PRO A 348 22.23 -4.06 9.06
N PHE A 349 23.01 -4.88 8.36
CA PHE A 349 24.22 -4.45 7.67
C PHE A 349 23.91 -3.41 6.58
N THR A 350 22.94 -3.70 5.71
CA THR A 350 22.53 -2.77 4.64
C THR A 350 21.98 -1.47 5.21
N ARG A 351 21.17 -1.53 6.26
CA ARG A 351 20.65 -0.35 6.97
C ARG A 351 21.78 0.52 7.49
N SER A 352 22.80 -0.10 8.10
CA SER A 352 24.00 0.61 8.61
C SER A 352 24.77 1.31 7.49
N VAL A 353 24.93 0.66 6.33
CA VAL A 353 25.55 1.27 5.15
C VAL A 353 24.72 2.45 4.63
N ILE A 354 23.40 2.28 4.51
CA ILE A 354 22.47 3.35 4.10
C ILE A 354 22.57 4.53 5.07
N ASP A 355 22.54 4.29 6.38
CA ASP A 355 22.63 5.32 7.40
C ASP A 355 23.98 6.06 7.37
N PHE A 356 25.08 5.32 7.21
CA PHE A 356 26.40 5.90 7.06
C PHE A 356 26.44 6.90 5.88
N LEU A 357 25.93 6.47 4.71
CA LEU A 357 25.88 7.30 3.50
C LEU A 357 24.93 8.51 3.65
N MET A 358 23.83 8.35 4.38
CA MET A 358 22.83 9.40 4.57
C MET A 358 23.20 10.44 5.64
N HIS A 359 23.82 10.02 6.74
CA HIS A 359 23.99 10.85 7.94
C HIS A 359 25.44 11.15 8.27
N LYS A 360 26.39 10.22 8.06
CA LYS A 360 27.83 10.44 8.33
C LYS A 360 28.57 11.03 7.11
N LYS A 361 27.96 12.00 6.42
CA LYS A 361 28.49 12.60 5.17
C LYS A 361 29.89 13.21 5.31
N SER A 362 30.13 13.90 6.42
CA SER A 362 31.43 14.51 6.72
C SER A 362 32.51 13.45 6.92
N VAL A 363 32.17 12.34 7.56
CA VAL A 363 33.07 11.19 7.76
C VAL A 363 33.35 10.49 6.44
N ALA A 364 32.34 10.25 5.60
CA ALA A 364 32.52 9.65 4.29
C ALA A 364 33.41 10.52 3.37
N LEU A 365 33.22 11.85 3.39
CA LEU A 365 34.07 12.78 2.67
C LEU A 365 35.51 12.78 3.22
N LEU A 366 35.68 12.75 4.55
CA LEU A 366 36.98 12.70 5.19
C LEU A 366 37.72 11.41 4.84
N VAL A 367 37.04 10.26 4.91
CA VAL A 367 37.58 8.96 4.48
C VAL A 367 37.98 9.01 3.00
N PHE A 368 37.12 9.56 2.13
CA PHE A 368 37.43 9.68 0.71
C PHE A 368 38.67 10.56 0.48
N VAL A 369 38.72 11.75 1.08
CA VAL A 369 39.87 12.67 0.96
C VAL A 369 41.13 12.02 1.51
N PHE A 370 41.05 11.33 2.65
CA PHE A 370 42.17 10.63 3.27
C PHE A 370 42.71 9.52 2.35
N VAL A 371 41.85 8.62 1.87
CA VAL A 371 42.25 7.54 0.96
C VAL A 371 42.76 8.10 -0.35
N PHE A 372 42.12 9.14 -0.90
CA PHE A 372 42.56 9.79 -2.13
C PHE A 372 43.95 10.42 -1.99
N VAL A 373 44.20 11.20 -0.94
CA VAL A 373 45.50 11.83 -0.70
C VAL A 373 46.58 10.77 -0.46
N ALA A 374 46.30 9.75 0.36
CA ALA A 374 47.25 8.66 0.61
C ALA A 374 47.57 7.87 -0.67
N THR A 375 46.56 7.57 -1.49
CA THR A 375 46.72 6.88 -2.78
C THR A 375 47.47 7.76 -3.78
N PHE A 376 47.15 9.05 -3.85
CA PHE A 376 47.80 9.99 -4.77
C PHE A 376 49.28 10.23 -4.40
N LEU A 377 49.58 10.45 -3.11
CA LEU A 377 50.95 10.57 -2.63
C LEU A 377 51.72 9.26 -2.83
N GLY A 378 51.11 8.12 -2.48
CA GLY A 378 51.68 6.80 -2.71
C GLY A 378 52.01 6.57 -4.18
N TRP A 379 51.08 6.87 -5.08
CA TRP A 379 51.29 6.74 -6.53
C TRP A 379 52.43 7.62 -7.05
N ASN A 380 52.50 8.89 -6.63
CA ASN A 380 53.59 9.79 -7.02
C ASN A 380 54.96 9.39 -6.43
N MET A 381 54.96 8.68 -5.30
CA MET A 381 56.18 8.17 -4.65
C MET A 381 56.55 6.74 -5.07
N GLY A 382 55.78 6.10 -5.96
CA GLY A 382 56.01 4.73 -6.40
C GLY A 382 55.54 3.63 -5.44
N HIS A 383 54.76 3.97 -4.41
CA HIS A 383 54.25 3.08 -3.38
C HIS A 383 52.72 3.00 -3.41
N TRP A 384 52.20 2.11 -4.25
CA TRP A 384 50.75 1.88 -4.39
C TRP A 384 50.12 1.31 -3.12
N GLU A 385 50.92 0.71 -2.23
CA GLU A 385 50.51 0.09 -0.98
C GLU A 385 49.89 1.09 0.00
N PHE A 386 50.26 2.37 -0.08
CA PHE A 386 49.71 3.42 0.79
C PHE A 386 48.21 3.61 0.61
N GLY A 387 47.69 3.39 -0.61
CA GLY A 387 46.25 3.39 -0.85
C GLY A 387 45.54 2.25 -0.12
N LEU A 388 46.11 1.04 -0.15
CA LEU A 388 45.56 -0.13 0.56
C LEU A 388 45.59 0.04 2.08
N ILE A 389 46.70 0.54 2.62
CA ILE A 389 46.83 0.81 4.06
C ILE A 389 45.82 1.88 4.50
N ALA A 390 45.63 2.93 3.70
CA ALA A 390 44.65 3.96 4.00
C ALA A 390 43.21 3.43 3.96
N ILE A 391 42.88 2.52 3.02
CA ILE A 391 41.59 1.83 3.00
C ILE A 391 41.42 0.99 4.28
N LEU A 392 42.44 0.23 4.68
CA LEU A 392 42.38 -0.61 5.88
C LEU A 392 42.17 0.23 7.15
N LEU A 393 42.90 1.33 7.30
CA LEU A 393 42.75 2.26 8.42
C LEU A 393 41.38 2.94 8.42
N ALA A 394 40.84 3.28 7.25
CA ALA A 394 39.49 3.82 7.14
C ALA A 394 38.42 2.80 7.56
N VAL A 395 38.60 1.52 7.21
CA VAL A 395 37.71 0.43 7.64
C VAL A 395 37.80 0.22 9.15
N ILE A 396 39.00 0.23 9.74
CA ILE A 396 39.18 0.13 11.19
C ILE A 396 38.50 1.30 11.89
N TYR A 397 38.75 2.53 11.43
CA TYR A 397 38.12 3.73 11.98
C TYR A 397 36.59 3.63 11.93
N ALA A 398 36.03 3.25 10.77
CA ALA A 398 34.59 3.07 10.60
C ALA A 398 34.00 1.93 11.44
N ALA A 399 34.78 0.90 11.79
CA ALA A 399 34.35 -0.18 12.67
C ALA A 399 34.39 0.22 14.17
N THR A 400 35.22 1.19 14.54
CA THR A 400 35.41 1.62 15.93
C THR A 400 34.68 2.92 16.32
N ALA A 401 34.05 3.62 15.36
CA ALA A 401 33.42 4.94 15.53
C ALA A 401 31.96 4.99 15.05
#